data_AF-A0A0S8IDR4-F1
#
_entry.id   AF-A0A0S8IDR4-F1
#
_cell.length_a   1.000
_cell.length_b   1.000
_cell.length_c   1.000
_cell.angle_alpha   90.00
_cell.angle_beta   90.00
_cell.angle_gamma   90.00
#
_symmetry.space_group_name_H-M   'P 1'
#
loop_
_entity.id
_entity.type
_entity.pdbx_description
1 polymer ?
#
loop_
_entity_poly.entity_id
_entity_poly.type
_entity_poly.pdbx_seq_one_letter_code
_entity_poly.pdbx_strand_id
1 'polypeptide(L)'
;MQGAGSRVQGRKRWALRLEPYAIPEGGLMKIGGLSIVLILGIINFLLLLFQLSSGLRWIKVRMTVHRKTGILLFIVALCHAVLAYLTS
;
A
#
# COMPACT_ATOMS: atom_id res chain seq x y z
N MET A 1 -0.22 52.68 42.32
CA MET A 1 0.85 51.83 41.74
C MET A 1 0.30 50.42 41.52
N GLN A 2 -0.36 50.17 40.37
CA GLN A 2 -0.84 48.85 39.97
C GLN A 2 -0.41 48.65 38.52
N GLY A 3 0.45 47.66 38.24
CA GLY A 3 0.95 47.51 36.87
C GLY A 3 1.98 46.40 36.62
N ALA A 4 2.01 45.33 37.43
CA ALA A 4 3.03 44.27 37.28
C ALA A 4 2.48 42.83 37.28
N GLY A 5 1.16 42.62 37.16
CA GLY A 5 0.55 41.28 37.25
C GLY A 5 0.19 40.60 35.92
N SER A 6 0.04 41.34 34.82
CA SER A 6 -0.60 40.80 33.60
C SER A 6 0.37 40.22 32.56
N ARG A 7 1.69 40.44 32.69
CA ARG A 7 2.67 40.06 31.65
C ARG A 7 3.20 38.62 31.74
N VAL A 8 2.95 37.89 32.83
CA VAL A 8 3.48 36.52 33.00
C VAL A 8 2.50 35.45 32.52
N GLN A 9 1.20 35.74 32.50
CA GLN A 9 0.17 34.77 32.11
C GLN A 9 0.04 34.57 30.59
N GLY A 10 0.61 35.48 29.79
CA GLY A 10 0.66 35.38 28.33
C GLY A 10 1.74 34.44 27.79
N ARG A 11 2.78 34.12 28.58
CA ARG A 11 3.91 33.30 28.10
C ARG A 11 3.68 31.79 28.15
N LYS A 12 2.70 31.33 28.94
CA LYS A 12 2.39 29.89 29.08
C LYS A 12 1.23 29.40 28.21
N ARG A 13 0.66 30.28 27.37
CA ARG A 13 -0.46 29.93 26.48
C ARG A 13 -0.02 29.21 25.20
N TRP A 14 1.23 29.42 24.77
CA TRP A 14 1.81 28.79 23.57
C TRP A 14 2.19 27.33 23.78
N ALA A 15 2.46 26.92 25.03
CA ALA A 15 2.90 25.57 25.37
C ALA A 15 1.74 24.57 25.55
N LEU A 16 0.50 25.04 25.77
CA LEU A 16 -0.70 24.19 25.89
C LEU A 16 -1.38 23.92 24.54
N ARG A 17 -0.81 24.42 23.43
CA ARG A 17 -1.23 24.12 22.05
C ARG A 17 -0.21 23.21 21.37
N LEU A 18 0.42 22.34 22.13
CA LEU A 18 1.15 21.19 21.61
C LEU A 18 0.32 19.96 21.95
N GLU A 19 -0.92 19.92 21.44
CA GLU A 19 -1.58 18.63 21.27
C GLU A 19 -0.66 17.87 20.30
N PRO A 20 0.05 16.82 20.74
CA PRO A 20 0.84 16.02 19.81
C PRO A 20 -0.18 15.51 18.80
N TYR A 21 -0.07 15.96 17.55
CA TYR A 21 -0.81 15.37 16.45
C TYR A 21 -0.45 13.90 16.47
N ALA A 22 -1.37 13.09 17.00
CA ALA A 22 -1.22 11.65 17.04
C ALA A 22 -1.04 11.22 15.59
N ILE A 23 0.16 10.79 15.24
CA ILE A 23 0.44 10.21 13.93
C ILE A 23 -0.47 9.00 13.83
N PRO A 24 -1.46 8.98 12.91
CA PRO A 24 -2.24 7.79 12.70
C PRO A 24 -1.30 6.78 12.03
N GLU A 25 -0.73 5.86 12.81
CA GLU A 25 0.05 4.71 12.34
C GLU A 25 -0.85 3.66 11.62
N GLY A 26 -1.87 4.13 10.89
CA GLY A 26 -2.91 3.31 10.27
C GLY A 26 -2.97 3.42 8.74
N GLY A 27 -2.01 4.09 8.10
CA GLY A 27 -2.03 4.32 6.66
C GLY A 27 -1.13 3.36 5.90
N LEU A 28 -1.72 2.31 5.30
CA LEU A 28 -1.21 1.53 4.15
C LEU A 28 0.30 1.20 4.18
N MET A 29 0.67 -0.06 4.42
CA MET A 29 2.05 -0.55 4.28
C MET A 29 2.65 -0.13 2.92
N LYS A 30 3.40 0.98 2.91
CA LYS A 30 4.25 1.42 1.81
C LYS A 30 5.64 0.91 2.10
N ILE A 31 5.99 -0.23 1.52
CA ILE A 31 7.35 -0.77 1.64
C ILE A 31 8.23 0.07 0.71
N GLY A 32 9.07 0.95 1.27
CA GLY A 32 10.06 1.73 0.51
C GLY A 32 9.49 2.79 -0.45
N GLY A 33 8.27 3.28 -0.22
CA GLY A 33 7.60 4.25 -1.12
C GLY A 33 6.84 3.61 -2.30
N LEU A 34 6.94 2.28 -2.47
CA LEU A 34 6.14 1.53 -3.43
C LEU A 34 4.84 1.03 -2.76
N SER A 35 3.72 1.25 -3.43
CA SER A 35 2.42 0.69 -2.99
C SER A 35 2.43 -0.82 -3.19
N ILE A 36 1.99 -1.58 -2.18
CA ILE A 36 1.77 -3.03 -2.28
C ILE A 36 0.90 -3.39 -3.49
N VAL A 37 -0.06 -2.51 -3.82
CA VAL A 37 -0.91 -2.67 -5.00
C VAL A 37 -0.06 -2.67 -6.28
N LEU A 38 0.93 -1.79 -6.40
CA LEU A 38 1.82 -1.75 -7.57
C LEU A 38 2.65 -3.04 -7.70
N ILE A 39 3.19 -3.55 -6.60
CA ILE A 39 3.96 -4.81 -6.59
C ILE A 39 3.07 -5.98 -7.03
N LEU A 40 1.86 -6.08 -6.49
CA LEU A 40 0.86 -7.08 -6.88
C LEU A 40 0.49 -6.97 -8.37
N GLY A 41 0.41 -5.76 -8.91
CA GLY A 41 0.14 -5.51 -10.33
C GLY A 41 1.25 -6.04 -11.23
N ILE A 42 2.52 -5.77 -10.87
CA ILE A 42 3.69 -6.26 -11.61
C ILE A 42 3.73 -7.80 -11.60
N ILE A 43 3.49 -8.42 -10.44
CA ILE A 43 3.48 -9.89 -10.31
C ILE A 43 2.37 -10.49 -11.19
N ASN A 44 1.16 -9.93 -11.17
CA ASN A 44 0.06 -10.38 -12.05
C ASN A 44 0.41 -10.27 -13.53
N PHE A 45 1.05 -9.17 -13.93
CA PHE A 45 1.47 -8.98 -15.31
C PHE A 45 2.51 -10.02 -15.75
N LEU A 46 3.50 -10.32 -14.91
CA LEU A 46 4.49 -11.36 -15.18
C LEU A 46 3.86 -12.75 -15.26
N LEU A 47 2.94 -13.08 -14.36
CA LEU A 47 2.18 -14.34 -14.42
C LEU A 47 1.34 -14.43 -15.70
N LEU A 48 0.73 -13.32 -16.14
CA LEU A 48 -0.03 -13.27 -17.39
C LEU A 48 0.87 -13.54 -18.60
N LEU A 49 2.04 -12.91 -18.67
CA LEU A 49 3.02 -13.17 -19.72
C LEU A 49 3.49 -14.64 -19.72
N PHE A 50 3.70 -15.22 -18.54
CA PHE A 50 4.02 -16.65 -18.42
C PHE A 50 2.88 -17.53 -18.95
N GLN A 51 1.62 -17.19 -18.64
CA GLN A 51 0.44 -17.91 -19.14
C GLN A 51 0.28 -17.79 -20.65
N LEU A 52 0.49 -16.61 -21.22
CA LEU A 52 0.43 -16.38 -22.67
C LEU A 52 1.56 -17.13 -23.39
N SER A 53 2.80 -17.00 -22.91
CA SER A 53 3.97 -17.65 -23.52
C SER A 53 3.94 -19.18 -23.42
N SER A 54 3.44 -19.73 -22.30
CA SER A 54 3.23 -21.18 -22.16
C SER A 54 2.01 -21.69 -22.94
N GLY A 55 0.92 -20.91 -23.03
CA GLY A 55 -0.26 -21.25 -23.81
C GLY A 55 -0.02 -21.26 -25.32
N LEU A 56 0.80 -20.33 -25.80
CA LEU A 56 1.24 -20.26 -27.20
C LEU A 56 2.35 -21.30 -27.54
N ARG A 57 2.73 -22.14 -26.56
CA ARG A 57 3.84 -23.11 -26.63
C ARG A 57 5.20 -22.50 -26.98
N TRP A 58 5.34 -21.18 -26.80
CA TRP A 58 6.64 -20.52 -26.96
C TRP A 58 7.62 -21.00 -25.88
N ILE A 59 7.09 -21.29 -24.68
CA ILE A 59 7.81 -21.96 -23.60
C ILE A 59 7.20 -23.36 -23.37
N LYS A 60 8.02 -24.39 -23.53
CA LYS A 60 7.59 -25.80 -23.41
C LYS A 60 7.57 -26.23 -21.94
N VAL A 61 6.52 -25.86 -21.22
CA VAL A 61 6.26 -26.30 -19.84
C VAL A 61 5.19 -27.39 -19.77
N ARG A 62 5.22 -28.20 -18.71
CA ARG A 62 4.18 -29.22 -18.48
C ARG A 62 2.82 -28.54 -18.32
N MET A 63 1.77 -29.08 -18.94
CA MET A 63 0.42 -28.53 -18.88
C MET A 63 -0.14 -28.45 -17.45
N THR A 64 0.30 -29.35 -16.57
CA THR A 64 0.01 -29.31 -15.14
C THR A 64 0.53 -28.04 -14.47
N VAL A 65 1.71 -27.55 -14.87
CA VAL A 65 2.29 -26.31 -14.32
C VAL A 65 1.49 -25.11 -14.84
N HIS A 66 1.19 -25.05 -16.14
CA HIS A 66 0.34 -24.00 -16.72
C HIS A 66 -1.01 -23.91 -16.00
N ARG A 67 -1.67 -25.04 -15.73
CA ARG A 67 -2.96 -25.05 -15.03
C ARG A 67 -2.85 -24.55 -13.58
N LYS A 68 -1.80 -24.95 -12.85
CA LYS A 68 -1.58 -24.50 -11.46
C LYS A 68 -1.23 -23.01 -11.39
N THR A 69 -0.36 -22.53 -12.28
CA THR A 69 0.03 -21.11 -12.31
C THR A 69 -1.11 -20.22 -12.80
N GLY A 70 -1.96 -20.70 -13.70
CA GLY A 70 -3.18 -19.99 -14.12
C GLY A 70 -4.18 -19.81 -12.97
N ILE A 71 -4.35 -20.82 -12.12
CA ILE A 71 -5.18 -20.71 -10.90
C ILE A 71 -4.57 -19.69 -9.93
N LEU A 72 -3.25 -19.74 -9.72
CA LEU A 72 -2.54 -18.77 -8.88
C LEU A 72 -2.70 -17.34 -9.41
N LEU A 73 -2.53 -17.14 -10.71
CA LEU A 73 -2.74 -15.85 -11.38
C LEU A 73 -4.14 -15.33 -11.09
N PHE A 74 -5.18 -16.14 -11.24
CA PHE A 74 -6.55 -15.71 -11.00
C PHE A 74 -6.77 -15.23 -9.56
N ILE A 75 -6.25 -15.96 -8.57
CA ILE A 75 -6.36 -15.59 -7.14
C ILE A 75 -5.60 -14.28 -6.87
N VAL A 76 -4.38 -14.14 -7.38
CA VAL A 76 -3.56 -12.94 -7.19
C VAL A 76 -4.16 -11.73 -7.92
N ALA A 77 -4.80 -11.93 -9.07
CA ALA A 77 -5.51 -10.89 -9.81
C ALA A 77 -6.75 -10.39 -9.07
N LEU A 78 -7.53 -11.31 -8.49
CA LEU A 78 -8.67 -10.98 -7.63
C LEU A 78 -8.23 -10.16 -6.41
N CYS A 79 -7.22 -10.63 -5.68
CA CYS A 79 -6.69 -9.89 -4.53
C CYS A 79 -6.17 -8.51 -4.94
N HIS A 80 -5.45 -8.41 -6.06
CA HIS A 80 -4.97 -7.13 -6.58
C HIS A 80 -6.11 -6.18 -6.95
N ALA A 81 -7.17 -6.67 -7.62
CA ALA A 81 -8.32 -5.86 -8.00
C ALA A 81 -9.08 -5.34 -6.77
N VAL A 82 -9.30 -6.19 -5.75
CA VAL A 82 -9.95 -5.79 -4.50
C VAL A 82 -9.09 -4.77 -3.76
N LEU A 83 -7.79 -5.02 -3.59
CA LEU A 83 -6.89 -4.07 -2.94
C LEU A 83 -6.80 -2.74 -3.70
N ALA A 84 -6.74 -2.78 -5.03
CA ALA A 84 -6.71 -1.58 -5.86
C ALA A 84 -7.99 -0.78 -5.67
N TYR A 85 -9.16 -1.42 -5.74
CA TYR A 85 -10.45 -0.76 -5.53
C TYR A 85 -10.58 -0.12 -4.14
N LEU A 86 -10.11 -0.79 -3.09
CA LEU A 86 -10.16 -0.25 -1.73
C LEU A 86 -9.15 0.88 -1.46
N THR A 87 -8.11 1.00 -2.30
CA THR A 87 -7.05 2.01 -2.15
C THR A 87 -7.19 3.19 -3.10
N SER A 88 -8.07 3.08 -4.10
CA SER A 88 -8.36 4.15 -5.09
C SER A 88 -9.43 5.10 -4.58
#